data_AF-A0A1Y4R8N4-F1
#
_entry.id   AF-A0A1Y4R8N4-F1
#
_cell.length_a   1.000
_cell.length_b   1.000
_cell.length_c   1.000
_cell.angle_alpha   90.00
_cell.angle_beta   90.00
_cell.angle_gamma   90.00
#
_symmetry.space_group_name_H-M   'P 1'
#
loop_
_entity.id
_entity.type
_entity.pdbx_description
1 polymer ?
#
loop_
_entity_poly.entity_id
_entity_poly.type
_entity_poly.pdbx_seq_one_letter_code
_entity_poly.pdbx_strand_id
1 'polypeptide(L)'
;MANQKHLTALDRITIENGLKNNDSFKAIAKKLDKDCTTISKEVKKNLSVRKTGAFGRSFNNCLYRYTCKERNSACDNCPVMKSQLCRSCTRCIYECGSYVEEICPRLSKPPYVCNGCPDMKKCTLTKHIYYALEANKKYEERLSESRRGIIITQDEINHLNELLYPLIAQQGQSIHHVYIHHKNEIMFSEKTLYKIIDAGILKVRNIDLPRQVTYKKRKKPSRYKIDSKCMDGRRYEDFKNFIEENPDMPVVQIDTVEGTKGGACLLTVHFTVPTFMIAFRREYNDAQSGL
;
A
#
# COMPACT_ATOMS: atom_id res chain seq x y z
N MET A 1 -20.10 9.32 -17.99
CA MET A 1 -20.07 8.13 -17.10
C MET A 1 -18.82 8.23 -16.24
N ALA A 2 -18.97 8.42 -14.93
CA ALA A 2 -17.81 8.57 -14.05
C ALA A 2 -17.02 7.27 -14.02
N ASN A 3 -15.79 7.34 -14.51
CA ASN A 3 -14.85 6.22 -14.55
C ASN A 3 -14.74 5.64 -13.13
N GLN A 4 -14.95 4.33 -12.95
CA GLN A 4 -14.97 3.62 -11.66
C GLN A 4 -13.56 3.53 -11.03
N LYS A 5 -12.84 4.64 -10.99
CA LYS A 5 -11.50 4.74 -10.41
C LYS A 5 -11.64 4.72 -8.89
N HIS A 6 -10.91 3.80 -8.28
CA HIS A 6 -10.72 3.72 -6.83
C HIS A 6 -10.27 5.07 -6.26
N LEU A 7 -10.64 5.35 -5.01
CA LEU A 7 -10.14 6.52 -4.29
C LEU A 7 -8.64 6.39 -4.05
N THR A 8 -7.91 7.47 -4.33
CA THR A 8 -6.47 7.60 -4.07
C THR A 8 -6.21 7.95 -2.61
N ALA A 9 -4.95 7.89 -2.17
CA ALA A 9 -4.56 8.35 -0.84
C ALA A 9 -4.87 9.85 -0.64
N LEU A 10 -4.66 10.68 -1.67
CA LEU A 10 -4.97 12.12 -1.64
C LEU A 10 -6.49 12.37 -1.52
N ASP A 11 -7.30 11.56 -2.20
CA ASP A 11 -8.76 11.65 -2.07
C ASP A 11 -9.20 11.40 -0.62
N ARG A 12 -8.60 10.39 0.04
CA ARG A 12 -8.89 10.08 1.45
C ARG A 12 -8.45 11.19 2.40
N ILE A 13 -7.32 11.84 2.13
CA ILE A 13 -6.87 13.02 2.89
C ILE A 13 -7.88 14.16 2.74
N THR A 14 -8.40 14.37 1.52
CA THR A 14 -9.43 15.37 1.25
C THR A 14 -10.73 15.06 2.00
N ILE A 15 -11.14 13.78 2.05
CA ILE A 15 -12.28 13.33 2.85
C ILE A 15 -12.04 13.63 4.34
N GLU A 16 -10.89 13.25 4.90
CA GLU A 16 -10.57 13.51 6.31
C GLU A 16 -10.65 15.00 6.66
N ASN A 17 -10.08 15.87 5.82
CA ASN A 17 -10.10 17.31 6.03
C ASN A 17 -11.52 17.88 5.91
N GLY A 18 -12.30 17.45 4.91
CA GLY A 18 -13.70 17.84 4.79
C GLY A 18 -14.52 17.44 6.02
N LEU A 19 -14.31 16.24 6.55
CA LEU A 19 -14.97 15.75 7.77
C LEU A 19 -14.59 16.57 9.01
N LYS A 20 -13.33 17.03 9.12
CA LYS A 20 -12.88 17.92 10.19
C LYS A 20 -13.54 19.31 10.09
N ASN A 21 -13.76 19.78 8.87
CA ASN A 21 -14.40 21.08 8.60
C ASN A 21 -15.94 21.03 8.65
N ASN A 22 -16.54 19.89 9.01
CA ASN A 22 -17.99 19.66 8.97
C ASN A 22 -18.62 19.84 7.57
N ASP A 23 -17.86 19.60 6.50
CA ASP A 23 -18.41 19.58 5.14
C ASP A 23 -19.41 18.42 4.99
N SER A 24 -20.53 18.67 4.29
CA SER A 24 -21.45 17.60 3.92
C SER A 24 -20.81 16.62 2.93
N PHE A 25 -21.27 15.36 2.89
CA PHE A 25 -20.79 14.40 1.89
C PHE A 25 -20.97 14.91 0.46
N LYS A 26 -22.01 15.71 0.18
CA LYS A 26 -22.23 16.32 -1.13
C LYS A 26 -21.14 17.34 -1.47
N ALA A 27 -20.72 18.15 -0.50
CA ALA A 27 -19.63 19.12 -0.69
C ALA A 27 -18.27 18.43 -0.89
N ILE A 28 -17.97 17.41 -0.08
CA ILE A 28 -16.74 16.61 -0.24
C ILE A 28 -16.71 15.89 -1.59
N ALA A 29 -17.84 15.30 -1.99
CA ALA A 29 -17.97 14.60 -3.26
C ALA A 29 -17.77 15.54 -4.46
N LYS A 30 -18.30 16.77 -4.40
CA LYS A 30 -18.08 17.81 -5.42
C LYS A 30 -16.60 18.18 -5.56
N LYS A 31 -15.84 18.24 -4.45
CA LYS A 31 -14.39 18.52 -4.47
C LYS A 31 -13.57 17.41 -5.15
N LEU A 32 -14.05 16.17 -5.10
CA LEU A 32 -13.36 14.98 -5.60
C LEU A 32 -13.87 14.50 -6.96
N ASP A 33 -14.87 15.17 -7.53
CA ASP A 33 -15.61 14.70 -8.71
C ASP A 33 -16.10 13.24 -8.55
N LYS A 34 -16.71 12.97 -7.38
CA LYS A 34 -17.29 11.66 -7.02
C LYS A 34 -18.75 11.82 -6.63
N ASP A 35 -19.44 10.70 -6.51
CA ASP A 35 -20.79 10.65 -5.96
C ASP A 35 -20.76 10.69 -4.42
N CYS A 36 -21.76 11.31 -3.79
CA CYS A 36 -21.83 11.42 -2.34
C CYS A 36 -22.01 10.06 -1.65
N THR A 37 -22.59 9.07 -2.34
CA THR A 37 -22.69 7.69 -1.83
C THR A 37 -21.34 7.00 -1.80
N THR A 38 -20.40 7.35 -2.70
CA THR A 38 -19.02 6.84 -2.67
C THR A 38 -18.31 7.30 -1.39
N ILE A 39 -18.44 8.58 -1.03
CA ILE A 39 -17.87 9.13 0.20
C ILE A 39 -18.51 8.48 1.43
N SER A 40 -19.83 8.34 1.45
CA SER A 40 -20.56 7.69 2.53
C SER A 40 -20.11 6.23 2.75
N LYS A 41 -19.99 5.44 1.66
CA LYS A 41 -19.53 4.05 1.71
C LYS A 41 -18.08 3.94 2.19
N GLU A 42 -17.19 4.81 1.69
CA GLU A 42 -15.79 4.87 2.11
C GLU A 42 -15.67 5.16 3.61
N VAL A 43 -16.37 6.18 4.11
CA VAL A 43 -16.31 6.58 5.53
C VAL A 43 -16.84 5.47 6.43
N LYS A 44 -18.02 4.92 6.13
CA LYS A 44 -18.60 3.81 6.93
C LYS A 44 -17.69 2.59 6.96
N LYS A 45 -17.09 2.24 5.82
CA LYS A 45 -16.29 1.01 5.69
C LYS A 45 -14.94 1.13 6.39
N ASN A 46 -14.36 2.32 6.44
CA ASN A 46 -12.96 2.49 6.85
C ASN A 46 -12.75 3.31 8.13
N LEU A 47 -13.81 3.85 8.76
CA LEU A 47 -13.69 4.53 10.06
C LEU A 47 -13.06 3.63 11.14
N SER A 48 -12.50 4.27 12.15
CA SER A 48 -11.86 3.62 13.29
C SER A 48 -12.60 3.95 14.57
N VAL A 49 -12.94 2.90 15.33
CA VAL A 49 -13.62 3.00 16.62
C VAL A 49 -12.58 3.15 17.71
N ARG A 50 -12.67 4.22 18.51
CA ARG A 50 -11.71 4.56 19.57
C ARG A 50 -12.43 4.72 20.91
N LYS A 51 -12.01 3.94 21.89
CA LYS A 51 -12.46 4.02 23.30
C LYS A 51 -11.56 4.99 24.08
N THR A 52 -11.61 6.27 23.71
CA THR A 52 -10.78 7.31 24.33
C THR A 52 -11.62 8.29 25.13
N GLY A 53 -11.09 8.73 26.27
CA GLY A 53 -11.70 9.75 27.13
C GLY A 53 -11.54 11.16 26.58
N ALA A 54 -11.71 12.13 27.47
CA ALA A 54 -11.53 13.56 27.22
C ALA A 54 -10.39 14.10 28.08
N PHE A 55 -9.97 15.34 27.86
CA PHE A 55 -8.93 15.93 28.71
C PHE A 55 -9.35 15.90 30.20
N GLY A 56 -8.53 15.28 31.04
CA GLY A 56 -8.82 15.08 32.47
C GLY A 56 -9.98 14.12 32.78
N ARG A 57 -10.47 13.35 31.80
CA ARG A 57 -11.59 12.39 31.98
C ARG A 57 -11.28 11.06 31.32
N SER A 58 -11.38 9.98 32.09
CA SER A 58 -11.27 8.61 31.56
C SER A 58 -12.38 8.31 30.55
N PHE A 59 -12.13 7.33 29.67
CA PHE A 59 -13.16 6.82 28.78
C PHE A 59 -14.30 6.22 29.60
N ASN A 60 -15.53 6.65 29.31
CA ASN A 60 -16.73 6.10 29.90
C ASN A 60 -17.94 6.42 29.02
N ASN A 61 -18.45 5.38 28.36
CA ASN A 61 -19.63 5.39 27.51
C ASN A 61 -20.87 4.80 28.18
N CYS A 62 -20.89 4.67 29.51
CA CYS A 62 -22.10 4.23 30.23
C CYS A 62 -23.18 5.32 30.19
N LEU A 63 -24.43 4.93 29.97
CA LEU A 63 -25.63 5.78 30.01
C LEU A 63 -25.77 6.50 31.35
N TYR A 64 -25.45 5.80 32.44
CA TYR A 64 -25.58 6.34 33.80
C TYR A 64 -24.33 7.09 34.29
N ARG A 65 -23.35 7.39 33.43
CA ARG A 65 -22.05 7.98 33.84
C ARG A 65 -22.16 9.29 34.63
N TYR A 66 -23.23 10.07 34.46
CA TYR A 66 -23.41 11.32 35.20
C TYR A 66 -24.20 11.14 36.50
N THR A 67 -25.09 10.15 36.58
CA THR A 67 -26.05 9.96 37.66
C THR A 67 -25.70 8.81 38.60
N CYS A 68 -24.84 7.88 38.18
CA CYS A 68 -24.41 6.74 38.97
C CYS A 68 -23.66 7.19 40.24
N LYS A 69 -24.18 6.80 41.39
CA LYS A 69 -23.60 7.06 42.72
C LYS A 69 -22.87 5.85 43.31
N GLU A 70 -22.90 4.73 42.59
CA GLU A 70 -22.25 3.50 43.01
C GLU A 70 -20.72 3.68 43.12
N ARG A 71 -20.16 3.02 44.15
CA ARG A 71 -18.73 2.95 44.41
C ARG A 71 -18.34 1.49 44.51
N ASN A 72 -17.25 1.11 43.87
CA ASN A 72 -16.70 -0.25 43.89
C ASN A 72 -17.65 -1.37 43.40
N SER A 73 -18.83 -1.06 42.84
CA SER A 73 -19.82 -2.06 42.41
C SER A 73 -19.45 -2.81 41.13
N ALA A 74 -18.34 -2.45 40.51
CA ALA A 74 -17.90 -3.01 39.24
C ALA A 74 -16.57 -3.74 39.34
N CYS A 75 -15.97 -3.91 40.52
CA CYS A 75 -14.74 -4.68 40.66
C CYS A 75 -14.51 -4.96 42.15
N ASP A 76 -14.70 -6.22 42.55
CA ASP A 76 -14.57 -6.66 43.94
C ASP A 76 -13.15 -6.41 44.51
N ASN A 77 -12.15 -6.30 43.62
CA ASN A 77 -10.75 -6.02 43.94
C ASN A 77 -10.14 -4.93 43.04
N CYS A 78 -10.72 -3.73 43.02
CA CYS A 78 -10.16 -2.60 42.27
C CYS A 78 -8.79 -2.17 42.82
N PRO A 79 -7.69 -2.25 42.03
CA PRO A 79 -6.39 -1.74 42.45
C PRO A 79 -6.33 -0.20 42.45
N VAL A 80 -7.28 0.46 41.79
CA VAL A 80 -7.37 1.91 41.66
C VAL A 80 -8.40 2.42 42.65
N MET A 81 -7.95 2.67 43.89
CA MET A 81 -8.65 3.38 44.99
C MET A 81 -10.10 2.93 45.28
N LYS A 82 -10.29 2.30 46.45
CA LYS A 82 -11.58 1.88 47.06
C LYS A 82 -12.63 2.99 47.26
N SER A 83 -12.45 4.19 46.70
CA SER A 83 -13.30 5.37 46.87
C SER A 83 -13.71 6.05 45.55
N GLN A 84 -13.27 5.56 44.38
CA GLN A 84 -13.73 6.13 43.11
C GLN A 84 -15.18 5.76 42.80
N LEU A 85 -15.95 6.75 42.34
CA LEU A 85 -17.25 6.51 41.72
C LEU A 85 -17.06 5.67 40.46
N CYS A 86 -17.98 4.74 40.20
CA CYS A 86 -17.94 3.88 39.01
C CYS A 86 -17.80 4.69 37.71
N ARG A 87 -18.31 5.93 37.67
CA ARG A 87 -18.16 6.81 36.50
C ARG A 87 -16.72 7.17 36.13
N SER A 88 -15.80 7.14 37.07
CA SER A 88 -14.39 7.48 36.86
C SER A 88 -13.51 6.25 36.63
N CYS A 89 -14.05 5.05 36.89
CA CYS A 89 -13.35 3.78 36.79
C CYS A 89 -13.33 3.26 35.33
N THR A 90 -12.15 2.88 34.86
CA THR A 90 -11.93 2.34 33.50
C THR A 90 -12.35 0.88 33.33
N ARG A 91 -12.60 0.16 34.43
CA ARG A 91 -13.05 -1.25 34.43
C ARG A 91 -14.56 -1.42 34.47
N CYS A 92 -15.31 -0.37 34.84
CA CYS A 92 -16.77 -0.43 34.94
C CYS A 92 -17.48 -0.86 33.66
N ILE A 93 -16.83 -0.71 32.50
CA ILE A 93 -17.36 -1.13 31.20
C ILE A 93 -17.41 -2.66 31.06
N TYR A 94 -16.56 -3.40 31.78
CA TYR A 94 -16.42 -4.85 31.61
C TYR A 94 -17.02 -5.66 32.75
N GLU A 95 -17.06 -5.09 33.95
CA GLU A 95 -17.34 -5.84 35.19
C GLU A 95 -18.59 -5.32 35.94
N CYS A 96 -19.19 -4.20 35.53
CA CYS A 96 -20.40 -3.67 36.19
C CYS A 96 -21.67 -4.34 35.66
N GLY A 97 -22.44 -5.00 36.52
CA GLY A 97 -23.72 -5.62 36.14
C GLY A 97 -24.82 -4.64 35.71
N SER A 98 -24.74 -3.37 36.15
CA SER A 98 -25.69 -2.31 35.77
C SER A 98 -25.20 -1.44 34.59
N TYR A 99 -24.10 -1.83 33.94
CA TYR A 99 -23.58 -1.09 32.79
C TYR A 99 -24.54 -1.17 31.60
N VAL A 100 -24.87 -0.01 31.04
CA VAL A 100 -25.62 0.13 29.81
C VAL A 100 -24.86 1.08 28.90
N GLU A 101 -24.52 0.66 27.69
CA GLU A 101 -23.80 1.50 26.73
C GLU A 101 -24.71 2.62 26.20
N GLU A 102 -24.22 3.87 26.27
CA GLU A 102 -24.77 5.00 25.53
C GLU A 102 -24.09 5.14 24.18
N ILE A 103 -24.87 4.94 23.13
CA ILE A 103 -24.45 5.18 21.74
C ILE A 103 -24.77 6.63 21.38
N CYS A 104 -23.78 7.36 20.90
CA CYS A 104 -23.95 8.75 20.50
C CYS A 104 -24.97 8.88 19.34
N PRO A 105 -26.08 9.64 19.49
CA PRO A 105 -27.08 9.80 18.43
C PRO A 105 -26.54 10.44 17.15
N ARG A 106 -25.42 11.18 17.21
CA ARG A 106 -24.78 11.76 16.03
C ARG A 106 -24.20 10.70 15.10
N LEU A 107 -23.86 9.52 15.61
CA LEU A 107 -23.26 8.44 14.82
C LEU A 107 -24.28 7.69 13.96
N SER A 108 -25.58 7.80 14.24
CA SER A 108 -26.63 7.21 13.40
C SER A 108 -26.90 8.01 12.13
N LYS A 109 -26.44 9.27 12.07
CA LYS A 109 -26.64 10.19 10.94
C LYS A 109 -25.31 10.50 10.26
N PRO A 110 -25.32 10.84 8.95
CA PRO A 110 -24.14 11.36 8.27
C PRO A 110 -23.52 12.53 9.06
N PRO A 111 -22.18 12.59 9.23
CA PRO A 111 -21.17 11.76 8.55
C PRO A 111 -20.74 10.49 9.31
N TYR A 112 -21.48 10.04 10.32
CA TYR A 112 -21.18 8.83 11.14
C TYR A 112 -19.86 8.87 11.93
N VAL A 113 -19.19 10.02 11.96
CA VAL A 113 -17.88 10.20 12.58
C VAL A 113 -17.82 11.46 13.44
N CYS A 114 -16.82 11.50 14.32
CA CYS A 114 -16.59 12.53 15.30
C CYS A 114 -15.61 13.61 14.84
N ASN A 115 -15.01 13.50 13.64
CA ASN A 115 -13.92 14.37 13.17
C ASN A 115 -14.18 15.88 13.35
N GLY A 116 -15.39 16.36 13.03
CA GLY A 116 -15.80 17.75 13.20
C GLY A 116 -16.71 18.00 14.42
N CYS A 117 -16.83 17.05 15.35
CA CYS A 117 -17.75 17.17 16.48
C CYS A 117 -17.28 18.27 17.47
N PRO A 118 -18.13 19.27 17.79
CA PRO A 118 -17.75 20.36 18.68
C PRO A 118 -17.48 19.86 20.11
N ASP A 119 -18.17 18.80 20.53
CA ASP A 119 -18.06 18.23 21.87
C ASP A 119 -16.91 17.22 22.01
N MET A 120 -16.11 16.99 20.96
CA MET A 120 -15.09 15.94 20.94
C MET A 120 -14.10 16.03 22.10
N LYS A 121 -13.75 17.26 22.52
CA LYS A 121 -12.80 17.53 23.63
C LYS A 121 -13.35 17.20 25.02
N LYS A 122 -14.68 17.16 25.20
CA LYS A 122 -15.36 16.87 26.48
C LYS A 122 -16.08 15.51 26.49
N CYS A 123 -16.23 14.88 25.33
CA CYS A 123 -16.95 13.63 25.13
C CYS A 123 -16.14 12.42 25.62
N THR A 124 -16.77 11.60 26.46
CA THR A 124 -16.22 10.35 27.00
C THR A 124 -16.80 9.10 26.34
N LEU A 125 -17.76 9.27 25.41
CA LEU A 125 -18.37 8.17 24.65
C LEU A 125 -17.40 7.56 23.64
N THR A 126 -17.77 6.40 23.10
CA THR A 126 -17.04 5.73 22.01
C THR A 126 -16.97 6.65 20.79
N LYS A 127 -15.76 6.94 20.32
CA LYS A 127 -15.52 7.84 19.18
C LYS A 127 -15.41 7.03 17.89
N HIS A 128 -16.01 7.51 16.81
CA HIS A 128 -15.77 7.00 15.46
C HIS A 128 -14.98 8.05 14.71
N ILE A 129 -13.76 7.75 14.29
CA ILE A 129 -12.88 8.72 13.66
C ILE A 129 -12.42 8.16 12.32
N TYR A 130 -12.54 8.96 11.27
CA TYR A 130 -11.96 8.64 9.97
C TYR A 130 -10.53 9.22 9.89
N TYR A 131 -9.54 8.34 9.78
CA TYR A 131 -8.15 8.70 9.53
C TYR A 131 -7.78 8.27 8.11
N ALA A 132 -7.33 9.19 7.26
CA ALA A 132 -7.04 8.91 5.86
C ALA A 132 -5.97 7.82 5.70
N LEU A 133 -4.93 7.86 6.53
CA LEU A 133 -3.84 6.89 6.50
C LEU A 133 -4.31 5.47 6.85
N GLU A 134 -5.07 5.32 7.94
CA GLU A 134 -5.63 4.02 8.34
C GLU A 134 -6.65 3.52 7.30
N ALA A 135 -7.48 4.41 6.76
CA ALA A 135 -8.44 4.07 5.72
C ALA A 135 -7.75 3.60 4.43
N ASN A 136 -6.66 4.24 4.04
CA ASN A 136 -5.87 3.83 2.88
C ASN A 136 -5.23 2.46 3.11
N LYS A 137 -4.64 2.23 4.29
CA LYS A 137 -4.06 0.93 4.67
C LYS A 137 -5.11 -0.19 4.62
N LYS A 138 -6.28 0.00 5.24
CA LYS A 138 -7.41 -0.95 5.19
C LYS A 138 -7.88 -1.22 3.75
N TYR A 139 -7.85 -0.20 2.89
CA TYR A 139 -8.18 -0.36 1.48
C TYR A 139 -7.15 -1.21 0.73
N GLU A 140 -5.86 -0.94 0.92
CA GLU A 140 -4.76 -1.68 0.28
C GLU A 140 -4.71 -3.13 0.74
N GLU A 141 -4.93 -3.39 2.03
CA GLU A 141 -5.05 -4.74 2.59
C GLU A 141 -6.18 -5.50 1.90
N ARG A 142 -7.40 -4.95 1.87
CA ARG A 142 -8.54 -5.58 1.17
C ARG A 142 -8.29 -5.79 -0.32
N LEU A 143 -7.63 -4.83 -0.98
CA LEU A 143 -7.29 -4.93 -2.40
C LEU A 143 -6.27 -6.05 -2.65
N SER A 144 -5.30 -6.18 -1.75
CA SER A 144 -4.32 -7.27 -1.79
C SER A 144 -5.01 -8.60 -1.52
N GLU A 145 -5.86 -8.70 -0.50
CA GLU A 145 -6.58 -9.91 -0.12
C GLU A 145 -7.52 -10.40 -1.21
N SER A 146 -8.31 -9.52 -1.83
CA SER A 146 -9.20 -9.91 -2.94
C SER A 146 -8.46 -10.41 -4.17
N ARG A 147 -7.16 -10.12 -4.27
CA ARG A 147 -6.26 -10.55 -5.36
C ARG A 147 -5.28 -11.62 -4.90
N ARG A 148 -5.35 -12.05 -3.64
CA ARG A 148 -4.60 -13.18 -3.09
C ARG A 148 -5.44 -14.42 -3.27
N GLY A 149 -4.76 -15.53 -3.52
CA GLY A 149 -5.38 -16.83 -3.75
C GLY A 149 -5.22 -17.29 -5.19
N ILE A 150 -5.34 -18.59 -5.34
CA ILE A 150 -5.41 -19.28 -6.62
C ILE A 150 -6.86 -19.74 -6.71
N ILE A 151 -7.56 -19.33 -7.77
CA ILE A 151 -8.91 -19.82 -8.02
C ILE A 151 -8.76 -21.24 -8.55
N ILE A 152 -8.93 -22.21 -7.65
CA ILE A 152 -8.92 -23.64 -7.96
C ILE A 152 -9.89 -24.35 -7.01
N THR A 153 -10.67 -25.26 -7.58
CA THR A 153 -11.66 -26.09 -6.87
C THR A 153 -11.03 -27.35 -6.30
N GLN A 154 -11.71 -28.01 -5.36
CA GLN A 154 -11.20 -29.26 -4.78
C GLN A 154 -11.09 -30.39 -5.82
N ASP A 155 -12.02 -30.44 -6.78
CA ASP A 155 -12.00 -31.46 -7.85
C ASP A 155 -10.83 -31.24 -8.81
N GLU A 156 -10.53 -29.99 -9.18
CA GLU A 156 -9.33 -29.65 -9.96
C GLU A 156 -8.04 -29.99 -9.19
N ILE A 157 -8.00 -29.75 -7.88
CA ILE A 157 -6.87 -30.15 -7.02
C ILE A 157 -6.68 -31.68 -7.07
N ASN A 158 -7.76 -32.44 -6.95
CA ASN A 158 -7.71 -33.91 -6.95
C ASN A 158 -7.22 -34.43 -8.30
N HIS A 159 -7.79 -33.93 -9.40
CA HIS A 159 -7.39 -34.26 -10.77
C HIS A 159 -5.91 -33.96 -11.03
N LEU A 160 -5.44 -32.76 -10.66
CA LEU A 160 -4.02 -32.40 -10.80
C LEU A 160 -3.12 -33.28 -9.93
N ASN A 161 -3.56 -33.69 -8.74
CA ASN A 161 -2.79 -34.58 -7.87
C ASN A 161 -2.65 -35.98 -8.47
N GLU A 162 -3.73 -36.52 -9.03
CA GLU A 162 -3.71 -37.85 -9.68
C GLU A 162 -2.79 -37.86 -10.90
N LEU A 163 -2.78 -36.78 -11.68
CA LEU A 163 -1.92 -36.65 -12.86
C LEU A 163 -0.46 -36.34 -12.51
N LEU A 164 -0.20 -35.31 -11.71
CA LEU A 164 1.15 -34.75 -11.54
C LEU A 164 2.00 -35.52 -10.53
N TYR A 165 1.39 -36.07 -9.48
CA TYR A 165 2.13 -36.78 -8.43
C TYR A 165 2.94 -37.98 -8.95
N PRO A 166 2.38 -38.93 -9.73
CA PRO A 166 3.17 -40.04 -10.25
C PRO A 166 4.27 -39.57 -11.22
N LEU A 167 3.96 -38.62 -12.11
CA LEU A 167 4.92 -38.16 -13.12
C LEU A 167 6.09 -37.37 -12.52
N ILE A 168 5.82 -36.51 -11.55
CA ILE A 168 6.84 -35.64 -10.96
C ILE A 168 7.53 -36.33 -9.80
N ALA A 169 6.79 -36.77 -8.78
CA ALA A 169 7.40 -37.25 -7.54
C ALA A 169 7.94 -38.69 -7.66
N GLN A 170 7.29 -39.56 -8.45
CA GLN A 170 7.72 -40.95 -8.60
C GLN A 170 8.66 -41.14 -9.80
N GLN A 171 8.38 -40.50 -10.93
CA GLN A 171 9.18 -40.63 -12.16
C GLN A 171 10.23 -39.53 -12.35
N GLY A 172 10.23 -38.48 -11.52
CA GLY A 172 11.23 -37.41 -11.55
C GLY A 172 11.13 -36.48 -12.76
N GLN A 173 9.98 -36.44 -13.46
CA GLN A 173 9.80 -35.60 -14.63
C GLN A 173 9.73 -34.11 -14.24
N SER A 174 10.27 -33.23 -15.10
CA SER A 174 10.13 -31.79 -14.90
C SER A 174 8.71 -31.31 -15.19
N ILE A 175 8.25 -30.25 -14.51
CA ILE A 175 6.95 -29.61 -14.78
C ILE A 175 6.79 -29.28 -16.26
N HIS A 176 7.83 -28.73 -16.90
CA HIS A 176 7.80 -28.36 -18.30
C HIS A 176 7.50 -29.55 -19.22
N HIS A 177 8.14 -30.70 -18.95
CA HIS A 177 7.93 -31.92 -19.71
C HIS A 177 6.49 -32.44 -19.55
N VAL A 178 6.00 -32.54 -18.31
CA VAL A 178 4.63 -32.95 -18.01
C VAL A 178 3.62 -31.98 -18.66
N TYR A 179 3.91 -30.68 -18.62
CA TYR A 179 3.06 -29.65 -19.21
C TYR A 179 2.92 -29.77 -20.72
N ILE A 180 4.00 -30.06 -21.45
CA ILE A 180 3.95 -30.22 -22.91
C ILE A 180 3.12 -31.44 -23.31
N HIS A 181 3.30 -32.57 -22.62
CA HIS A 181 2.63 -33.82 -22.99
C HIS A 181 1.18 -33.90 -22.50
N HIS A 182 0.85 -33.28 -21.35
CA HIS A 182 -0.47 -33.33 -20.74
C HIS A 182 -1.17 -31.96 -20.70
N LYS A 183 -0.83 -31.05 -21.63
CA LYS A 183 -1.38 -29.68 -21.68
C LYS A 183 -2.91 -29.65 -21.65
N ASN A 184 -3.54 -30.55 -22.40
CA ASN A 184 -4.99 -30.64 -22.54
C ASN A 184 -5.66 -31.24 -21.28
N GLU A 185 -4.92 -31.97 -20.44
CA GLU A 185 -5.47 -32.52 -19.20
C GLU A 185 -5.28 -31.55 -18.03
N ILE A 186 -4.21 -30.76 -18.05
CA ILE A 186 -3.86 -29.82 -16.99
C ILE A 186 -4.76 -28.57 -17.02
N MET A 187 -5.14 -28.07 -18.22
CA MET A 187 -6.01 -26.90 -18.41
C MET A 187 -5.59 -25.59 -17.69
N PHE A 188 -4.40 -25.56 -17.09
CA PHE A 188 -3.76 -24.38 -16.50
C PHE A 188 -2.53 -23.98 -17.30
N SER A 189 -2.07 -22.73 -17.14
CA SER A 189 -0.76 -22.34 -17.67
C SER A 189 0.37 -22.97 -16.83
N GLU A 190 1.52 -23.24 -17.45
CA GLU A 190 2.71 -23.74 -16.74
C GLU A 190 3.09 -22.85 -15.54
N LYS A 191 3.00 -21.53 -15.71
CA LYS A 191 3.23 -20.54 -14.64
C LYS A 191 2.23 -20.67 -13.49
N THR A 192 0.98 -21.00 -13.77
CA THR A 192 -0.03 -21.24 -12.75
C THR A 192 0.31 -22.51 -11.98
N LEU A 193 0.76 -23.57 -12.67
CA LEU A 193 1.19 -24.83 -12.04
C LEU A 193 2.30 -24.59 -11.01
N TYR A 194 3.36 -23.86 -11.40
CA TYR A 194 4.44 -23.47 -10.49
C TYR A 194 3.91 -22.73 -9.26
N LYS A 195 2.98 -21.78 -9.44
CA LYS A 195 2.39 -21.03 -8.32
C LYS A 195 1.58 -21.93 -7.38
N ILE A 196 0.82 -22.88 -7.92
CA ILE A 196 0.01 -23.82 -7.12
C ILE A 196 0.92 -24.72 -6.28
N ILE A 197 1.99 -25.25 -6.89
CA ILE A 197 2.98 -26.11 -6.22
C ILE A 197 3.76 -25.32 -5.16
N ASP A 198 4.23 -24.11 -5.50
CA ASP A 198 4.91 -23.21 -4.55
C ASP A 198 4.01 -22.84 -3.35
N ALA A 199 2.70 -22.71 -3.57
CA ALA A 199 1.72 -22.45 -2.52
C ALA A 199 1.41 -23.68 -1.64
N GLY A 200 1.91 -24.86 -2.01
CA GLY A 200 1.69 -26.11 -1.26
C GLY A 200 0.27 -26.66 -1.35
N ILE A 201 -0.47 -26.30 -2.40
CA ILE A 201 -1.87 -26.73 -2.59
C ILE A 201 -1.95 -28.18 -3.11
N LEU A 202 -0.95 -28.61 -3.89
CA LEU A 202 -0.86 -29.96 -4.43
C LEU A 202 0.00 -30.86 -3.54
N LYS A 203 -0.12 -32.18 -3.74
CA LYS A 203 0.71 -33.22 -3.11
C LYS A 203 2.17 -33.12 -3.56
N VAL A 204 2.40 -32.75 -4.83
CA VAL A 204 3.73 -32.43 -5.34
C VAL A 204 4.24 -31.17 -4.65
N ARG A 205 5.47 -31.22 -4.13
CA ARG A 205 6.13 -30.12 -3.44
C ARG A 205 7.39 -29.70 -4.18
N ASN A 206 7.92 -28.53 -3.80
CA ASN A 206 9.15 -28.00 -4.35
C ASN A 206 10.36 -28.93 -4.21
N ILE A 207 10.36 -29.81 -3.21
CA ILE A 207 11.41 -30.82 -3.01
C ILE A 207 11.39 -31.92 -4.08
N ASP A 208 10.23 -32.16 -4.69
CA ASP A 208 10.02 -33.19 -5.72
C ASP A 208 10.40 -32.65 -7.11
N LEU A 209 10.60 -31.33 -7.24
CA LEU A 209 10.87 -30.68 -8.51
C LEU A 209 12.35 -30.77 -8.89
N PRO A 210 12.67 -31.27 -10.11
CA PRO A 210 14.04 -31.34 -10.58
C PRO A 210 14.71 -29.97 -10.54
N ARG A 211 15.81 -29.88 -9.78
CA ARG A 211 16.71 -28.72 -9.70
C ARG A 211 16.17 -27.44 -9.05
N GLN A 212 14.91 -27.39 -8.61
CA GLN A 212 14.35 -26.17 -8.00
C GLN A 212 15.04 -25.78 -6.69
N VAL A 213 15.35 -26.77 -5.86
CA VAL A 213 16.00 -26.57 -4.56
C VAL A 213 17.53 -26.43 -4.66
N THR A 214 18.13 -26.85 -5.77
CA THR A 214 19.59 -26.80 -5.97
C THR A 214 20.07 -25.49 -6.59
N TYR A 215 19.25 -24.84 -7.43
CA TYR A 215 19.64 -23.57 -8.02
C TYR A 215 19.53 -22.42 -7.01
N LYS A 216 20.68 -21.82 -6.69
CA LYS A 216 20.74 -20.55 -5.96
C LYS A 216 20.00 -19.48 -6.76
N LYS A 217 19.12 -18.71 -6.09
CA LYS A 217 18.48 -17.53 -6.68
C LYS A 217 19.57 -16.65 -7.31
N ARG A 218 19.45 -16.38 -8.61
CA ARG A 218 20.40 -15.52 -9.33
C ARG A 218 20.45 -14.16 -8.64
N LYS A 219 21.62 -13.77 -8.14
CA LYS A 219 21.85 -12.40 -7.69
C LYS A 219 21.78 -11.50 -8.91
N LYS A 220 21.05 -10.39 -8.84
CA LYS A 220 21.14 -9.37 -9.89
C LYS A 220 22.59 -8.88 -9.92
N PRO A 221 23.26 -8.87 -11.08
CA PRO A 221 24.59 -8.29 -11.17
C PRO A 221 24.50 -6.82 -10.74
N SER A 222 25.46 -6.38 -9.91
CA SER A 222 25.63 -4.96 -9.66
C SER A 222 25.95 -4.30 -10.99
N ARG A 223 25.11 -3.36 -11.44
CA ARG A 223 25.47 -2.51 -12.58
C ARG A 223 26.79 -1.82 -12.21
N TYR A 224 27.75 -1.84 -13.12
CA TYR A 224 29.01 -1.11 -12.96
C TYR A 224 28.65 0.35 -12.64
N LYS A 225 29.07 0.84 -11.47
CA LYS A 225 28.92 2.26 -11.12
C LYS A 225 30.12 2.98 -11.73
N ILE A 226 29.86 3.99 -12.55
CA ILE A 226 30.90 4.91 -13.03
C ILE A 226 31.60 5.51 -11.79
N ASP A 227 32.94 5.54 -11.79
CA ASP A 227 33.73 6.07 -10.67
C ASP A 227 33.38 7.56 -10.49
N SER A 228 32.98 7.94 -9.27
CA SER A 228 32.63 9.33 -8.95
C SER A 228 33.80 10.30 -9.18
N LYS A 229 35.04 9.81 -9.15
CA LYS A 229 36.24 10.63 -9.43
C LYS A 229 36.34 11.09 -10.88
N CYS A 230 35.59 10.49 -11.81
CA CYS A 230 35.61 10.92 -13.22
C CYS A 230 35.04 12.33 -13.43
N MET A 231 34.38 12.91 -12.41
CA MET A 231 33.83 14.27 -12.46
C MET A 231 34.80 15.33 -11.93
N ASP A 232 35.94 14.96 -11.35
CA ASP A 232 36.92 15.93 -10.85
C ASP A 232 37.50 16.74 -12.03
N GLY A 233 37.38 18.07 -11.98
CA GLY A 233 37.76 18.98 -13.07
C GLY A 233 36.80 18.99 -14.26
N ARG A 234 35.63 18.34 -14.15
CA ARG A 234 34.59 18.30 -15.20
C ARG A 234 33.20 18.72 -14.67
N ARG A 235 33.15 19.38 -13.52
CA ARG A 235 31.88 19.88 -12.95
C ARG A 235 31.42 21.10 -13.73
N TYR A 236 30.13 21.41 -13.59
CA TYR A 236 29.57 22.62 -14.17
C TYR A 236 30.23 23.90 -13.63
N GLU A 237 30.67 23.87 -12.37
CA GLU A 237 31.44 24.95 -11.75
C GLU A 237 32.80 25.12 -12.44
N ASP A 238 33.52 24.02 -12.71
CA ASP A 238 34.81 24.05 -13.43
C ASP A 238 34.63 24.63 -14.84
N PHE A 239 33.55 24.27 -15.54
CA PHE A 239 33.20 24.84 -16.85
C PHE A 239 32.95 26.35 -16.79
N LYS A 240 32.21 26.84 -15.79
CA LYS A 240 31.97 28.28 -15.63
C LYS A 240 33.27 29.05 -15.42
N ASN A 241 34.11 28.57 -14.51
CA ASN A 241 35.41 29.20 -14.23
C ASN A 241 36.28 29.24 -15.50
N PHE A 242 36.32 28.15 -16.27
CA PHE A 242 37.10 28.08 -17.51
C PHE A 242 36.62 29.08 -18.58
N ILE A 243 35.31 29.27 -18.75
CA ILE A 243 34.75 30.22 -19.71
C ILE A 243 34.94 31.67 -19.25
N GLU A 244 34.90 31.94 -17.95
CA GLU A 244 35.24 33.26 -17.40
C GLU A 244 36.70 33.64 -17.71
N GLU A 245 37.63 32.68 -17.62
CA GLU A 245 39.04 32.88 -17.98
C GLU A 245 39.28 32.93 -19.49
N ASN A 246 38.41 32.32 -20.30
CA ASN A 246 38.56 32.21 -21.76
C ASN A 246 37.27 32.58 -22.51
N PRO A 247 36.90 33.89 -22.58
CA PRO A 247 35.63 34.32 -23.17
C PRO A 247 35.47 34.03 -24.66
N ASP A 248 36.59 33.95 -25.39
CA ASP A 248 36.59 33.74 -26.85
C ASP A 248 36.48 32.26 -27.26
N MET A 249 36.45 31.33 -26.30
CA MET A 249 36.35 29.90 -26.58
C MET A 249 34.93 29.50 -27.00
N PRO A 250 34.75 28.85 -28.17
CA PRO A 250 33.43 28.42 -28.62
C PRO A 250 32.91 27.26 -27.78
N VAL A 251 31.65 27.36 -27.34
CA VAL A 251 31.00 26.31 -26.54
C VAL A 251 30.35 25.26 -27.44
N VAL A 252 30.68 23.99 -27.19
CA VAL A 252 30.04 22.84 -27.82
C VAL A 252 29.29 22.05 -26.75
N GLN A 253 28.03 21.75 -27.02
CA GLN A 253 27.17 20.97 -26.14
C GLN A 253 27.04 19.56 -26.69
N ILE A 254 27.10 18.56 -25.81
CA ILE A 254 26.94 17.15 -26.17
C ILE A 254 25.80 16.55 -25.33
N ASP A 255 24.84 15.90 -25.98
CA ASP A 255 23.72 15.24 -25.30
C ASP A 255 23.44 13.87 -25.93
N THR A 256 22.70 13.00 -25.23
CA THR A 256 22.32 11.67 -25.73
C THR A 256 20.80 11.53 -25.72
N VAL A 257 20.22 11.36 -26.91
CA VAL A 257 18.79 11.10 -27.09
C VAL A 257 18.56 9.58 -27.13
N GLU A 258 17.90 9.06 -26.10
CA GLU A 258 17.49 7.66 -26.03
C GLU A 258 16.01 7.51 -26.41
N GLY A 259 15.70 6.64 -27.38
CA GLY A 259 14.31 6.30 -27.70
C GLY A 259 13.74 5.30 -26.70
N THR A 260 14.30 4.09 -26.69
CA THR A 260 14.00 3.05 -25.69
C THR A 260 15.19 2.88 -24.76
N LYS A 261 14.96 2.82 -23.44
CA LYS A 261 16.04 2.65 -22.46
C LYS A 261 16.84 1.38 -22.74
N GLY A 262 18.14 1.54 -22.98
CA GLY A 262 19.07 0.45 -23.28
C GLY A 262 19.04 -0.03 -24.74
N GLY A 263 18.33 0.66 -25.63
CA GLY A 263 18.40 0.47 -27.08
C GLY A 263 19.34 1.48 -27.76
N ALA A 264 19.20 1.61 -29.08
CA ALA A 264 19.96 2.56 -29.86
C ALA A 264 19.69 4.02 -29.41
N CYS A 265 20.74 4.85 -29.45
CA CYS A 265 20.67 6.26 -29.08
C CYS A 265 21.33 7.14 -30.14
N LEU A 266 21.02 8.44 -30.09
CA LEU A 266 21.67 9.46 -30.90
C LEU A 266 22.52 10.33 -29.98
N LEU A 267 23.83 10.37 -30.23
CA LEU A 267 24.74 11.34 -29.61
C LEU A 267 24.67 12.63 -30.43
N THR A 268 24.15 13.69 -29.84
CA THR A 268 24.07 15.01 -30.47
C THR A 268 25.26 15.85 -30.05
N VAL A 269 25.91 16.48 -31.02
CA VAL A 269 26.99 17.46 -30.82
C VAL A 269 26.51 18.78 -31.42
N HIS A 270 26.27 19.76 -30.56
CA HIS A 270 25.72 21.06 -30.91
C HIS A 270 26.78 22.15 -30.75
N PHE A 271 27.22 22.68 -31.87
CA PHE A 271 28.05 23.87 -31.97
C PHE A 271 27.15 25.10 -31.78
N THR A 272 27.28 25.79 -30.65
CA THR A 272 26.43 26.95 -30.31
C THR A 272 26.63 28.10 -31.29
N VAL A 273 27.81 28.22 -31.89
CA VAL A 273 28.12 29.10 -33.00
C VAL A 273 28.83 28.24 -34.05
N PRO A 274 28.30 28.09 -35.28
CA PRO A 274 27.20 28.83 -35.92
C PRO A 274 25.80 28.20 -35.75
N THR A 275 25.44 27.67 -34.56
CA THR A 275 24.16 26.94 -34.33
C THR A 275 24.00 25.72 -35.24
N PHE A 276 25.01 24.85 -35.23
CA PHE A 276 25.04 23.65 -36.06
C PHE A 276 25.02 22.39 -35.17
N MET A 277 24.19 21.40 -35.49
CA MET A 277 24.08 20.17 -34.72
C MET A 277 24.31 18.95 -35.62
N ILE A 278 25.18 18.05 -35.17
CA ILE A 278 25.40 16.72 -35.78
C ILE A 278 24.86 15.66 -34.82
N ALA A 279 24.24 14.61 -35.35
CA ALA A 279 23.80 13.47 -34.57
C ALA A 279 24.44 12.17 -35.08
N PHE A 280 25.09 11.43 -34.18
CA PHE A 280 25.68 10.13 -34.46
C PHE A 280 24.79 9.02 -33.91
N ARG A 281 24.41 8.06 -34.76
CA ARG A 281 23.68 6.87 -34.32
C ARG A 281 24.63 5.92 -33.59
N ARG A 282 24.25 5.53 -32.38
CA ARG A 282 24.92 4.55 -31.54
C ARG A 282 23.98 3.37 -31.32
N GLU A 283 24.49 2.15 -31.45
CA GLU A 283 23.68 0.95 -31.18
C GLU A 283 23.39 0.79 -29.68
N TYR A 284 24.29 1.25 -28.81
CA TYR A 284 24.14 1.22 -27.36
C TYR A 284 24.76 2.47 -26.70
N ASN A 285 24.18 2.90 -25.57
CA ASN A 285 24.74 3.94 -24.73
C ASN A 285 25.71 3.33 -23.69
N ASP A 286 26.91 2.94 -24.15
CA ASP A 286 27.98 2.41 -23.30
C ASP A 286 29.11 3.43 -23.07
N ALA A 287 29.97 3.14 -22.10
CA ALA A 287 31.11 4.00 -21.73
C ALA A 287 32.23 4.01 -22.78
N GLN A 288 32.26 3.05 -23.70
CA GLN A 288 33.28 2.96 -24.75
C GLN A 288 33.06 4.02 -25.84
N SER A 289 31.81 4.43 -26.04
CA SER A 289 31.42 5.35 -27.10
C SER A 289 31.18 6.79 -26.62
N GLY A 290 31.74 7.16 -25.46
CA GLY A 290 31.65 8.51 -24.85
C GLY A 290 32.97 9.27 -24.75
N LEU A 291 33.96 8.95 -25.60
CA LEU A 291 35.23 9.68 -25.74
C LEU A 291 35.26 10.44 -27.07
#